data_AF-A0A3B8W5V6-F1
#
_entry.id   AF-A0A3B8W5V6-F1
#
_cell.length_a   1.000
_cell.length_b   1.000
_cell.length_c   1.000
_cell.angle_alpha   90.00
_cell.angle_beta   90.00
_cell.angle_gamma   90.00
#
_symmetry.space_group_name_H-M   'P 1'
#
loop_
_entity.id
_entity.type
_entity.pdbx_description
1 polymer ?
#
loop_
_entity_poly.entity_id
_entity_poly.type
_entity_poly.pdbx_seq_one_letter_code
_entity_poly.pdbx_strand_id
1 'polypeptide(L)'
;IIYCLSRKKVEEIAQLLNVNGFRAAPYHAGLDPDVRIKNQDDFLNEEVDIIVATIAFGMGIDKPDVRFVVHYDVPKSLEGYYQETGRSGRDGLEGHCLMFYSHNDLNKLEKFNKDKPVQERENARILLQEMEFYAESPVCRRRQLLHYFGEEYKENNCGMCDNCTHPRERFDGTEFVKIALEAVQQTNERFGLGHLVHVIRGIEDEYVKSYGHFDLKVFGKGDTEDTDFWKSVIRQALVYQYLEKDIENIGVLRVTEKGKKFIKKPHPVELARDHDFTTAVDEEEESSERQ
;
A
#
# COMPACT_ATOMS: atom_id res chain seq x y z
N ILE A 1 -16.22 11.98 2.31
CA ILE A 1 -15.97 11.64 0.88
C ILE A 1 -15.77 10.14 0.78
N ILE A 2 -16.38 9.46 -0.20
CA ILE A 2 -16.17 8.03 -0.48
C ILE A 2 -15.64 7.88 -1.91
N TYR A 3 -14.43 7.36 -2.09
CA TYR A 3 -13.80 7.13 -3.39
C TYR A 3 -14.04 5.69 -3.87
N CYS A 4 -14.45 5.56 -5.13
CA CYS A 4 -14.63 4.28 -5.83
C CYS A 4 -13.93 4.29 -7.20
N LEU A 5 -13.56 3.11 -7.72
CA LEU A 5 -12.85 2.97 -9.00
C LEU A 5 -13.74 3.20 -10.23
N SER A 6 -15.04 2.90 -10.15
CA SER A 6 -15.95 2.92 -11.30
C SER A 6 -17.16 3.82 -11.10
N ARG A 7 -17.65 4.40 -12.20
CA ARG A 7 -18.86 5.26 -12.21
C ARG A 7 -20.08 4.51 -11.69
N LYS A 8 -20.25 3.26 -12.14
CA LYS A 8 -21.32 2.37 -11.68
C LYS A 8 -21.30 2.19 -10.17
N LYS A 9 -20.12 1.93 -9.58
CA LYS A 9 -20.00 1.75 -8.12
C LYS A 9 -20.32 3.04 -7.36
N VAL A 10 -19.92 4.20 -7.90
CA VAL A 10 -20.28 5.50 -7.32
C VAL A 10 -21.78 5.68 -7.22
N GLU A 11 -22.51 5.41 -8.30
CA GLU A 11 -23.98 5.51 -8.31
C GLU A 11 -24.63 4.50 -7.35
N GLU A 12 -24.18 3.24 -7.35
CA GLU A 12 -24.68 2.17 -6.47
C GLU A 12 -24.51 2.51 -4.99
N ILE A 13 -23.31 2.96 -4.58
CA ILE A 13 -23.01 3.29 -3.19
C ILE A 13 -23.76 4.56 -2.76
N ALA A 14 -23.86 5.57 -3.62
CA ALA A 14 -24.67 6.76 -3.32
C ALA A 14 -26.15 6.38 -3.12
N GLN A 15 -26.70 5.52 -3.97
CA GLN A 15 -28.08 5.04 -3.81
C GLN A 15 -28.25 4.23 -2.53
N LEU A 16 -27.33 3.32 -2.23
CA LEU A 16 -27.36 2.50 -1.01
C LEU A 16 -27.41 3.38 0.25
N LEU A 17 -26.57 4.42 0.30
CA LEU A 17 -26.55 5.36 1.42
C LEU A 17 -27.87 6.12 1.57
N ASN A 18 -28.44 6.60 0.46
CA ASN A 18 -29.74 7.29 0.47
C ASN A 18 -30.88 6.37 0.94
N VAL A 19 -30.91 5.10 0.50
CA VAL A 19 -31.91 4.12 0.95
C VAL A 19 -31.81 3.87 2.46
N ASN A 20 -30.62 4.01 3.04
CA ASN A 20 -30.38 3.90 4.47
C ASN A 20 -30.50 5.24 5.23
N GLY A 21 -31.00 6.30 4.58
CA GLY A 21 -31.32 7.58 5.22
C GLY A 21 -30.17 8.57 5.31
N PHE A 22 -29.04 8.33 4.64
CA PHE A 22 -27.93 9.29 4.57
C PHE A 22 -28.06 10.19 3.34
N ARG A 23 -27.80 11.50 3.49
CA ARG A 23 -27.79 12.44 2.37
C ARG A 23 -26.51 12.26 1.56
N ALA A 24 -26.60 11.49 0.47
CA ALA A 24 -25.45 11.17 -0.36
C ALA A 24 -25.66 11.55 -1.84
N ALA A 25 -24.61 12.06 -2.50
CA ALA A 25 -24.66 12.40 -3.92
C ALA A 25 -23.49 11.77 -4.70
N PRO A 26 -23.72 11.26 -5.93
CA PRO A 26 -22.65 10.75 -6.78
C PRO A 26 -21.89 11.89 -7.48
N TYR A 27 -20.60 11.67 -7.74
CA TYR A 27 -19.78 12.58 -8.54
C TYR A 27 -18.80 11.81 -9.43
N HIS A 28 -18.98 11.90 -10.75
CA HIS A 28 -18.02 11.38 -11.73
C HIS A 28 -18.12 12.12 -13.06
N ALA A 29 -17.07 11.98 -13.88
CA ALA A 29 -16.98 12.61 -15.21
C ALA A 29 -18.06 12.16 -16.22
N GLY A 30 -18.85 11.13 -15.91
CA GLY A 30 -19.97 10.68 -16.74
C GLY A 30 -21.32 11.34 -16.42
N LEU A 31 -21.43 12.10 -15.33
CA LEU A 31 -22.65 12.85 -15.00
C LEU A 31 -22.77 14.08 -15.91
N ASP A 32 -24.01 14.53 -16.11
CA ASP A 32 -24.30 15.81 -16.73
C ASP A 32 -23.56 16.96 -15.99
N PRO A 33 -22.93 17.92 -16.70
CA PRO A 33 -22.21 19.02 -16.08
C PRO A 33 -23.02 19.79 -15.03
N ASP A 34 -24.30 20.05 -15.28
CA ASP A 34 -25.16 20.81 -14.37
C ASP A 34 -25.43 20.01 -13.09
N VAL A 35 -25.61 18.70 -13.21
CA VAL A 35 -25.76 17.79 -12.07
C VAL A 35 -24.48 17.71 -11.25
N ARG A 36 -23.30 17.70 -11.90
CA ARG A 36 -22.01 17.70 -11.20
C ARG A 36 -21.80 18.97 -10.38
N ILE A 37 -22.11 20.12 -10.97
CA ILE A 37 -22.01 21.43 -10.30
C ILE A 37 -22.96 21.45 -9.11
N LYS A 38 -24.24 21.08 -9.32
CA LYS A 38 -25.23 21.02 -8.24
C LYS A 38 -24.77 20.12 -7.09
N ASN A 39 -24.32 18.89 -7.36
CA ASN A 39 -23.90 17.96 -6.30
C ASN A 39 -22.66 18.47 -5.55
N GLN A 40 -21.76 19.18 -6.23
CA GLN A 40 -20.61 19.82 -5.59
C GLN A 40 -21.06 20.97 -4.69
N ASP A 41 -21.94 21.84 -5.17
CA ASP A 41 -22.46 22.97 -4.41
C ASP A 41 -23.27 22.50 -3.20
N ASP A 42 -24.11 21.46 -3.36
CA ASP A 42 -24.87 20.85 -2.27
C ASP A 42 -23.94 20.28 -1.19
N PHE A 43 -22.79 19.71 -1.56
CA PHE A 43 -21.80 19.22 -0.61
C PHE A 43 -21.04 20.36 0.10
N LEU A 44 -20.74 21.44 -0.61
CA LEU A 44 -20.08 22.62 -0.03
C LEU A 44 -21.01 23.37 0.94
N ASN A 45 -22.30 23.44 0.62
CA ASN A 45 -23.33 24.12 1.40
C ASN A 45 -24.00 23.22 2.46
N GLU A 46 -23.51 21.99 2.67
CA GLU A 46 -24.01 21.05 3.69
C GLU A 46 -25.46 20.56 3.48
N GLU A 47 -25.97 20.70 2.25
CA GLU A 47 -27.22 20.08 1.81
C GLU A 47 -27.06 18.56 1.61
N VAL A 48 -25.84 18.13 1.28
CA VAL A 48 -25.41 16.72 1.20
C VAL A 48 -24.24 16.48 2.16
N ASP A 49 -24.33 15.42 2.96
CA ASP A 49 -23.29 15.05 3.93
C ASP A 49 -22.17 14.20 3.29
N ILE A 50 -22.53 13.37 2.31
CA ILE A 50 -21.64 12.38 1.71
C ILE A 50 -21.56 12.58 0.20
N ILE A 51 -20.37 12.87 -0.29
CA ILE A 51 -20.08 12.75 -1.73
C ILE A 51 -19.41 11.40 -2.00
N VAL A 52 -20.00 10.62 -2.89
CA VAL A 52 -19.43 9.38 -3.41
C VAL A 52 -18.86 9.68 -4.79
N ALA A 53 -17.60 9.35 -5.05
CA ALA A 53 -16.94 9.87 -6.23
C ALA A 53 -15.87 8.95 -6.82
N THR A 54 -15.57 9.15 -8.10
CA THR A 54 -14.29 8.70 -8.66
C THR A 54 -13.21 9.76 -8.43
N ILE A 55 -11.98 9.48 -8.85
CA ILE A 55 -10.84 10.42 -8.82
C ILE A 55 -11.09 11.77 -9.51
N ALA A 56 -12.18 11.90 -10.27
CA ALA A 56 -12.62 13.17 -10.84
C ALA A 56 -12.98 14.22 -9.77
N PHE A 57 -13.36 13.77 -8.56
CA PHE A 57 -13.64 14.65 -7.43
C PHE A 57 -12.36 14.95 -6.66
N GLY A 58 -11.57 15.88 -7.21
CA GLY A 58 -10.21 16.10 -6.76
C GLY A 58 -9.78 17.57 -6.79
N MET A 59 -9.29 18.02 -7.95
CA MET A 59 -8.71 19.35 -8.06
C MET A 59 -9.77 20.44 -7.85
N GLY A 60 -9.49 21.41 -6.96
CA GLY A 60 -10.30 22.62 -6.79
C GLY A 60 -11.42 22.55 -5.74
N ILE A 61 -11.57 21.44 -5.01
CA ILE A 61 -12.52 21.35 -3.89
C ILE A 61 -11.80 21.70 -2.60
N ASP A 62 -12.27 22.76 -1.96
CA ASP A 62 -11.73 23.28 -0.71
C ASP A 62 -12.83 23.37 0.36
N LYS A 63 -13.23 22.20 0.88
CA LYS A 63 -14.09 22.09 2.07
C LYS A 63 -13.19 21.77 3.27
N PRO A 64 -12.96 22.69 4.21
CA PRO A 64 -11.96 22.51 5.26
C PRO A 64 -12.36 21.44 6.29
N ASP A 65 -13.65 21.20 6.45
CA ASP A 65 -14.27 20.43 7.53
C ASP A 65 -14.68 19.00 7.13
N VAL A 66 -14.02 18.41 6.13
CA VAL A 66 -14.26 17.01 5.76
C VAL A 66 -13.79 16.07 6.88
N ARG A 67 -14.73 15.36 7.51
CA ARG A 67 -14.46 14.47 8.66
C ARG A 67 -14.02 13.06 8.30
N PHE A 68 -14.43 12.55 7.14
CA PHE A 68 -14.05 11.22 6.69
C PHE A 68 -13.68 11.21 5.20
N VAL A 69 -12.60 10.51 4.89
CA VAL A 69 -12.28 10.07 3.54
C VAL A 69 -12.24 8.55 3.56
N VAL A 70 -13.12 7.92 2.80
CA VAL A 70 -13.22 6.48 2.68
C VAL A 70 -12.79 6.09 1.27
N HIS A 71 -11.87 5.16 1.15
CA HIS A 71 -11.54 4.48 -0.08
C HIS A 71 -12.25 3.14 -0.09
N TYR A 72 -13.32 3.04 -0.89
CA TYR A 72 -14.07 1.79 -1.05
C TYR A 72 -13.27 0.76 -1.86
N ASP A 73 -12.46 1.25 -2.79
CA ASP A 73 -11.54 0.46 -3.58
C ASP A 73 -10.13 1.06 -3.40
N VAL A 74 -9.10 0.22 -3.55
CA VAL A 74 -7.70 0.64 -3.43
C VAL A 74 -7.34 1.70 -4.50
N PRO A 75 -6.68 2.81 -4.13
CA PRO A 75 -6.13 3.78 -5.09
C PRO A 75 -5.09 3.19 -6.05
N LYS A 76 -4.84 3.92 -7.14
CA LYS A 76 -3.84 3.52 -8.15
C LYS A 76 -2.39 3.73 -7.70
N SER A 77 -2.17 4.56 -6.67
CA SER A 77 -0.84 4.90 -6.17
C SER A 77 -0.92 5.57 -4.80
N LEU A 78 0.21 5.60 -4.08
CA LEU A 78 0.30 6.27 -2.78
C LEU A 78 0.20 7.79 -2.89
N GLU A 79 0.61 8.38 -4.01
CA GLU A 79 0.42 9.81 -4.30
C GLU A 79 -1.05 10.17 -4.38
N GLY A 80 -1.84 9.34 -5.10
CA GLY A 80 -3.28 9.50 -5.18
C GLY A 80 -3.92 9.38 -3.80
N TYR A 81 -3.58 8.31 -3.07
CA TYR A 81 -4.07 8.09 -1.71
C TYR A 81 -3.74 9.27 -0.77
N TYR A 82 -2.50 9.76 -0.78
CA TYR A 82 -2.06 10.89 0.03
C TYR A 82 -2.82 12.18 -0.30
N GLN A 83 -2.99 12.46 -1.60
CA GLN A 83 -3.73 13.65 -2.05
C GLN A 83 -5.21 13.59 -1.66
N GLU A 84 -5.82 12.41 -1.78
CA GLU A 84 -7.25 12.18 -1.51
C GLU A 84 -7.54 12.20 -0.02
N THR A 85 -6.74 11.49 0.80
CA THR A 85 -6.86 11.51 2.27
C THR A 85 -6.54 12.88 2.87
N GLY A 86 -5.62 13.65 2.27
CA GLY A 86 -5.30 15.03 2.64
C GLY A 86 -6.43 16.07 2.43
N ARG A 87 -7.62 15.62 2.03
CA ARG A 87 -8.86 16.42 2.06
C ARG A 87 -9.50 16.44 3.42
N SER A 88 -9.27 15.41 4.24
CA SER A 88 -9.85 15.34 5.58
C SER A 88 -9.13 16.26 6.55
N GLY A 89 -9.87 16.90 7.46
CA GLY A 89 -9.29 17.60 8.61
C GLY A 89 -8.42 18.82 8.27
N ARG A 90 -8.72 19.55 7.19
CA ARG A 90 -7.97 20.77 6.81
C ARG A 90 -8.17 21.94 7.76
N ASP A 91 -9.27 21.93 8.51
CA ASP A 91 -9.53 22.80 9.67
C ASP A 91 -8.64 22.49 10.88
N GLY A 92 -7.82 21.43 10.83
CA GLY A 92 -6.97 21.00 11.93
C GLY A 92 -7.69 20.17 13.00
N LEU A 93 -8.99 19.92 12.83
CA LEU A 93 -9.75 19.01 13.67
C LEU A 93 -9.59 17.56 13.19
N GLU A 94 -10.05 16.62 14.01
CA GLU A 94 -9.93 15.20 13.72
C GLU A 94 -10.61 14.83 12.37
N GLY A 95 -9.91 14.00 11.61
CA GLY A 95 -10.35 13.48 10.33
C GLY A 95 -9.95 12.01 10.21
N HIS A 96 -10.88 11.16 9.81
CA HIS A 96 -10.67 9.72 9.68
C HIS A 96 -10.46 9.33 8.22
N CYS A 97 -9.38 8.59 7.97
CA CYS A 97 -9.10 8.00 6.67
C CYS A 97 -9.25 6.49 6.77
N LEU A 98 -10.22 5.92 6.05
CA LEU A 98 -10.49 4.49 6.01
C LEU A 98 -10.27 3.97 4.60
N MET A 99 -9.52 2.89 4.43
CA MET A 99 -9.39 2.20 3.15
C MET A 99 -9.82 0.76 3.31
N PHE A 100 -10.84 0.37 2.55
CA PHE A 100 -11.12 -1.04 2.32
C PHE A 100 -10.08 -1.58 1.34
N TYR A 101 -9.54 -2.75 1.64
CA TYR A 101 -8.48 -3.38 0.86
C TYR A 101 -8.87 -4.80 0.50
N SER A 102 -8.78 -5.11 -0.80
CA SER A 102 -8.85 -6.47 -1.32
C SER A 102 -7.80 -6.63 -2.40
N HIS A 103 -7.11 -7.76 -2.41
CA HIS A 103 -6.17 -8.10 -3.47
C HIS A 103 -6.85 -8.16 -4.85
N ASN A 104 -8.16 -8.46 -4.89
CA ASN A 104 -8.94 -8.42 -6.12
C ASN A 104 -9.03 -7.02 -6.75
N ASP A 105 -8.90 -5.95 -5.97
CA ASP A 105 -8.91 -4.58 -6.51
C ASP A 105 -7.62 -4.27 -7.25
N LEU A 106 -6.48 -4.76 -6.76
CA LEU A 106 -5.19 -4.69 -7.46
C LEU A 106 -5.28 -5.42 -8.81
N ASN A 107 -5.85 -6.63 -8.82
CA ASN A 107 -6.07 -7.39 -10.04
C ASN A 107 -6.97 -6.65 -11.06
N LYS A 108 -8.02 -5.96 -10.61
CA LYS A 108 -8.86 -5.12 -11.47
C LYS A 108 -8.05 -3.96 -12.06
N LEU A 109 -7.25 -3.28 -11.25
CA LEU A 109 -6.41 -2.17 -11.67
C LEU A 109 -5.33 -2.59 -12.68
N GLU A 110 -4.70 -3.74 -12.49
CA GLU A 110 -3.76 -4.31 -13.47
C GLU A 110 -4.45 -4.58 -14.81
N LYS A 111 -5.65 -5.19 -14.79
CA LYS A 111 -6.44 -5.43 -16.00
C LYS A 111 -6.76 -4.13 -16.74
N PHE A 112 -7.06 -3.03 -16.05
CA PHE A 112 -7.26 -1.71 -16.68
C PHE A 112 -6.02 -1.15 -17.36
N ASN A 113 -4.83 -1.61 -17.01
CA ASN A 113 -3.59 -1.19 -17.65
C ASN A 113 -3.19 -2.11 -18.83
N LYS A 114 -3.86 -3.25 -19.06
CA LYS A 114 -3.44 -4.26 -20.05
C LYS A 114 -3.21 -3.70 -21.46
N ASP A 115 -4.05 -2.78 -21.91
CA ASP A 115 -3.99 -2.21 -23.27
C ASP A 115 -3.06 -1.00 -23.40
N LYS A 116 -2.40 -0.59 -22.31
CA LYS A 116 -1.43 0.52 -22.32
C LYS A 116 -0.06 0.08 -22.87
N PRO A 117 0.77 1.04 -23.32
CA PRO A 117 2.16 0.78 -23.68
C PRO A 117 2.94 0.06 -22.58
N VAL A 118 3.91 -0.78 -22.95
CA VAL A 118 4.70 -1.62 -22.02
C VAL A 118 5.24 -0.81 -20.84
N GLN A 119 5.88 0.32 -21.11
CA GLN A 119 6.48 1.17 -20.09
C GLN A 119 5.43 1.73 -19.10
N GLU A 120 4.26 2.13 -19.59
CA GLU A 120 3.17 2.60 -18.71
C GLU A 120 2.62 1.47 -17.83
N ARG A 121 2.56 0.24 -18.35
CA ARG A 121 2.14 -0.93 -17.58
C ARG A 121 3.12 -1.27 -16.47
N GLU A 122 4.42 -1.22 -16.77
CA GLU A 122 5.46 -1.46 -15.79
C GLU A 122 5.41 -0.42 -14.67
N ASN A 123 5.32 0.86 -15.03
CA ASN A 123 5.16 1.95 -14.06
C ASN A 123 3.90 1.77 -13.20
N ALA A 124 2.76 1.43 -13.82
CA ALA A 124 1.54 1.18 -13.08
C ALA A 124 1.67 -0.01 -12.11
N ARG A 125 2.33 -1.10 -12.54
CA ARG A 125 2.58 -2.27 -11.68
C ARG A 125 3.40 -1.89 -10.45
N ILE A 126 4.43 -1.06 -10.63
CA ILE A 126 5.25 -0.57 -9.51
C ILE A 126 4.40 0.23 -8.53
N LEU A 127 3.58 1.17 -9.01
CA LEU A 127 2.70 1.97 -8.14
C LEU A 127 1.67 1.12 -7.39
N LEU A 128 1.11 0.10 -8.04
CA LEU A 128 0.18 -0.84 -7.41
C LEU A 128 0.87 -1.70 -6.36
N GLN A 129 2.11 -2.13 -6.62
CA GLN A 129 2.92 -2.86 -5.66
C GLN A 129 3.21 -2.02 -4.40
N GLU A 130 3.44 -0.72 -4.55
CA GLU A 130 3.59 0.18 -3.39
C GLU A 130 2.30 0.33 -2.58
N MET A 131 1.15 0.33 -3.24
CA MET A 131 -0.16 0.33 -2.56
C MET A 131 -0.43 -0.97 -1.81
N GLU A 132 -0.13 -2.12 -2.42
CA GLU A 132 -0.16 -3.43 -1.77
C GLU A 132 0.72 -3.43 -0.51
N PHE A 133 1.96 -2.96 -0.66
CA PHE A 133 2.90 -2.88 0.45
C PHE A 133 2.43 -1.94 1.56
N TYR A 134 1.78 -0.83 1.20
CA TYR A 134 1.19 0.06 2.18
C TYR A 134 0.02 -0.57 2.92
N ALA A 135 -0.83 -1.35 2.24
CA ALA A 135 -2.02 -1.96 2.83
C ALA A 135 -1.67 -3.14 3.77
N GLU A 136 -0.74 -4.00 3.37
CA GLU A 136 -0.38 -5.23 4.10
C GLU A 136 0.61 -5.01 5.24
N SER A 137 1.32 -3.88 5.22
CA SER A 137 2.37 -3.59 6.18
C SER A 137 1.83 -3.56 7.62
N PRO A 138 2.55 -4.17 8.58
CA PRO A 138 2.24 -4.09 10.01
C PRO A 138 2.92 -2.89 10.69
N VAL A 139 3.69 -2.10 9.95
CA VAL A 139 4.40 -0.92 10.47
C VAL A 139 3.45 0.27 10.52
N CYS A 140 3.72 1.22 11.42
CA CYS A 140 3.01 2.51 11.48
C CYS A 140 2.75 3.10 10.06
N ARG A 141 1.47 3.26 9.70
CA ARG A 141 1.04 3.75 8.38
C ARG A 141 1.67 5.10 8.04
N ARG A 142 1.67 6.03 9.01
CA ARG A 142 2.28 7.36 8.87
C ARG A 142 3.77 7.26 8.55
N ARG A 143 4.50 6.41 9.27
CA ARG A 143 5.94 6.24 9.04
C ARG A 143 6.22 5.73 7.64
N GLN A 144 5.43 4.76 7.17
CA GLN A 144 5.58 4.22 5.82
C GLN A 144 5.26 5.25 4.74
N LEU A 145 4.17 6.01 4.91
CA LEU A 145 3.76 7.06 3.99
C LEU A 145 4.81 8.17 3.89
N LEU A 146 5.32 8.64 5.03
CA LEU A 146 6.39 9.64 5.06
C LEU A 146 7.68 9.11 4.44
N HIS A 147 8.06 7.86 4.75
CA HIS A 147 9.23 7.22 4.15
C HIS A 147 9.13 7.13 2.62
N TYR A 148 7.94 6.82 2.09
CA TYR A 148 7.69 6.80 0.65
C TYR A 148 8.00 8.14 -0.03
N PHE A 149 7.66 9.26 0.62
CA PHE A 149 7.94 10.61 0.13
C PHE A 149 9.34 11.14 0.50
N GLY A 150 10.22 10.28 1.03
CA GLY A 150 11.59 10.64 1.40
C GLY A 150 11.71 11.36 2.74
N GLU A 151 10.66 11.38 3.55
CA GLU A 151 10.65 11.97 4.89
C GLU A 151 10.94 10.93 5.98
N GLU A 152 11.71 11.32 6.98
CA GLU A 152 11.99 10.47 8.14
C GLU A 152 11.04 10.79 9.30
N TYR A 153 10.19 9.82 9.65
CA TYR A 153 9.42 9.87 10.88
C TYR A 153 10.23 9.26 12.04
N LYS A 154 10.69 10.12 12.95
CA LYS A 154 11.61 9.74 14.04
C LYS A 154 10.93 8.96 15.17
N GLU A 155 9.61 9.07 15.29
CA GLU A 155 8.85 8.36 16.30
C GLU A 155 8.52 6.94 15.84
N ASN A 156 8.54 5.99 16.77
CA ASN A 156 8.24 4.60 16.47
C ASN A 156 6.74 4.34 16.22
N ASN A 157 5.87 5.21 16.73
CA ASN A 157 4.42 5.03 16.73
C ASN A 157 3.74 6.41 16.59
N CYS A 158 2.76 6.55 15.68
CA CYS A 158 2.06 7.81 15.48
C CYS A 158 0.87 8.03 16.44
N GLY A 159 0.49 7.01 17.20
CA GLY A 159 -0.61 7.00 18.16
C GLY A 159 -2.01 6.91 17.57
N MET A 160 -2.17 6.98 16.24
CA MET A 160 -3.46 7.24 15.61
C MET A 160 -3.80 6.36 14.38
N CYS A 161 -2.86 5.57 13.85
CA CYS A 161 -3.18 4.62 12.79
C CYS A 161 -3.55 3.24 13.36
N ASP A 162 -4.28 2.47 12.58
CA ASP A 162 -4.72 1.10 12.89
C ASP A 162 -3.59 0.21 13.42
N ASN A 163 -2.44 0.19 12.74
CA ASN A 163 -1.27 -0.61 13.16
C ASN A 163 -0.66 -0.15 14.49
N CYS A 164 -0.85 1.13 14.83
CA CYS A 164 -0.31 1.74 16.04
C CYS A 164 -1.24 1.57 17.24
N THR A 165 -2.56 1.61 17.02
CA THR A 165 -3.58 1.43 18.05
C THR A 165 -3.88 -0.05 18.29
N HIS A 166 -3.66 -0.91 17.29
CA HIS A 166 -3.83 -2.36 17.35
C HIS A 166 -2.55 -3.06 16.87
N PRO A 167 -1.45 -2.98 17.65
CA PRO A 167 -0.16 -3.52 17.23
C PRO A 167 -0.21 -5.04 17.08
N ARG A 168 0.41 -5.54 16.01
CA ARG A 168 0.60 -6.97 15.74
C ARG A 168 1.71 -7.55 16.62
N GLU A 169 1.75 -8.88 16.69
CA GLU A 169 2.82 -9.61 17.36
C GLU A 169 4.19 -9.21 16.79
N ARG A 170 5.13 -8.91 17.70
CA ARG A 170 6.50 -8.58 17.37
C ARG A 170 7.41 -9.74 17.72
N PHE A 171 8.47 -9.91 16.92
CA PHE A 171 9.47 -10.95 17.11
C PHE A 171 10.86 -10.41 16.83
N ASP A 172 11.88 -11.11 17.33
CA ASP A 172 13.28 -10.80 17.03
C ASP A 172 13.56 -11.10 15.55
N GLY A 173 13.77 -10.04 14.78
CA GLY A 173 14.03 -10.08 13.36
C GLY A 173 15.51 -9.97 12.98
N THR A 174 16.43 -9.91 13.94
CA THR A 174 17.83 -9.55 13.68
C THR A 174 18.49 -10.43 12.63
N GLU A 175 18.37 -11.74 12.73
CA GLU A 175 18.98 -12.66 11.75
C GLU A 175 18.26 -12.61 10.40
N PHE A 176 16.93 -12.43 10.37
CA PHE A 176 16.18 -12.28 9.12
C PHE A 176 16.59 -11.01 8.36
N VAL A 177 16.70 -9.87 9.06
CA VAL A 177 17.19 -8.62 8.47
C VAL A 177 18.62 -8.81 7.95
N LYS A 178 19.49 -9.47 8.72
CA LYS A 178 20.86 -9.74 8.29
C LYS A 178 20.92 -10.59 7.02
N ILE A 179 20.14 -11.67 6.94
CA ILE A 179 20.03 -12.51 5.73
C ILE A 179 19.56 -11.69 4.53
N ALA A 180 18.53 -10.86 4.70
CA ALA A 180 18.03 -10.00 3.63
C ALA A 180 19.12 -9.03 3.11
N LEU A 181 19.85 -8.37 4.02
CA LEU A 181 20.93 -7.47 3.66
C LEU A 181 22.12 -8.19 3.00
N GLU A 182 22.48 -9.38 3.50
CA GLU A 182 23.50 -10.24 2.89
C GLU A 182 23.09 -10.66 1.48
N ALA A 183 21.81 -10.96 1.23
CA ALA A 183 21.30 -11.30 -0.09
C ALA A 183 21.42 -10.13 -1.06
N VAL A 184 21.07 -8.92 -0.63
CA VAL A 184 21.25 -7.71 -1.46
C VAL A 184 22.73 -7.49 -1.80
N GLN A 185 23.62 -7.64 -0.81
CA GLN A 185 25.05 -7.44 -1.02
C GLN A 185 25.67 -8.54 -1.92
N GLN A 186 25.33 -9.81 -1.71
CA GLN A 186 25.87 -10.94 -2.47
C GLN A 186 25.35 -10.99 -3.91
N THR A 187 24.19 -10.40 -4.18
CA THR A 187 23.64 -10.23 -5.54
C THR A 187 24.11 -8.93 -6.21
N ASN A 188 25.16 -8.28 -5.66
CA ASN A 188 25.77 -7.04 -6.14
C ASN A 188 24.82 -5.84 -6.24
N GLU A 189 23.77 -5.79 -5.42
CA GLU A 189 22.82 -4.66 -5.33
C GLU A 189 22.16 -4.31 -6.68
N ARG A 190 21.80 -5.33 -7.48
CA ARG A 190 21.24 -5.18 -8.85
C ARG A 190 19.83 -5.70 -9.02
N PHE A 191 19.21 -6.20 -7.96
CA PHE A 191 17.97 -6.96 -8.05
C PHE A 191 16.89 -6.39 -7.12
N GLY A 192 15.65 -6.61 -7.54
CA GLY A 192 14.48 -6.25 -6.77
C GLY A 192 13.98 -7.35 -5.86
N LEU A 193 12.96 -6.99 -5.08
CA LEU A 193 12.39 -7.81 -4.00
C LEU A 193 12.04 -9.24 -4.42
N GLY A 194 11.39 -9.46 -5.59
CA GLY A 194 11.01 -10.81 -6.02
C GLY A 194 12.20 -11.76 -6.18
N HIS A 195 13.25 -11.31 -6.88
CA HIS A 195 14.47 -12.11 -7.08
C HIS A 195 15.22 -12.34 -5.77
N LEU A 196 15.30 -11.31 -4.92
CA LEU A 196 15.95 -11.43 -3.60
C LEU A 196 15.24 -12.48 -2.73
N VAL A 197 13.91 -12.52 -2.74
CA VAL A 197 13.14 -13.56 -2.04
C VAL A 197 13.44 -14.94 -2.61
N HIS A 198 13.51 -15.10 -3.94
CA HIS A 198 13.87 -16.40 -4.53
C HIS A 198 15.25 -16.87 -4.11
N VAL A 199 16.25 -15.98 -4.12
CA VAL A 199 17.60 -16.30 -3.64
C VAL A 199 17.56 -16.72 -2.17
N ILE A 200 16.94 -15.93 -1.29
CA ILE A 200 16.89 -16.23 0.15
C ILE A 200 16.20 -17.57 0.43
N ARG A 201 15.09 -17.85 -0.25
CA ARG A 201 14.31 -19.08 -0.09
C ARG A 201 14.90 -20.30 -0.80
N GLY A 202 15.90 -20.11 -1.65
CA GLY A 202 16.50 -21.20 -2.42
C GLY A 202 15.63 -21.65 -3.60
N ILE A 203 14.77 -20.79 -4.11
CA ILE A 203 13.93 -21.08 -5.28
C ILE A 203 14.77 -20.88 -6.54
N GLU A 204 14.91 -21.94 -7.31
CA GLU A 204 15.58 -21.88 -8.60
C GLU A 204 14.61 -21.43 -9.71
N ASP A 205 14.87 -20.26 -10.28
CA ASP A 205 14.25 -19.83 -11.54
C ASP A 205 15.33 -19.55 -12.62
N GLU A 206 14.89 -19.14 -13.81
CA GLU A 206 15.78 -18.83 -14.93
C GLU A 206 16.76 -17.68 -14.60
N TYR A 207 16.34 -16.71 -13.79
CA TYR A 207 17.19 -15.59 -13.35
C TYR A 207 18.25 -16.05 -12.36
N VAL A 208 17.87 -16.78 -11.31
CA VAL A 208 18.80 -17.34 -10.32
C VAL A 208 19.87 -18.20 -11.01
N LYS A 209 19.48 -19.02 -11.99
CA LYS A 209 20.41 -19.85 -12.76
C LYS A 209 21.35 -19.04 -13.63
N SER A 210 20.80 -18.11 -14.42
CA SER A 210 21.60 -17.29 -15.35
C SER A 210 22.64 -16.42 -14.66
N TYR A 211 22.35 -15.93 -13.45
CA TYR A 211 23.29 -15.14 -12.65
C TYR A 211 24.18 -15.98 -11.72
N GLY A 212 24.02 -17.31 -11.68
CA GLY A 212 24.81 -18.20 -10.80
C GLY A 212 24.52 -17.98 -9.31
N HIS A 213 23.31 -17.51 -8.98
CA HIS A 213 22.99 -17.13 -7.60
C HIS A 213 22.67 -18.32 -6.69
N PHE A 214 22.48 -19.52 -7.26
CA PHE A 214 22.33 -20.77 -6.51
C PHE A 214 23.61 -21.14 -5.74
N ASP A 215 24.78 -20.64 -6.15
CA ASP A 215 26.07 -20.87 -5.48
C ASP A 215 26.36 -19.86 -4.35
N LEU A 216 25.49 -18.85 -4.15
CA LEU A 216 25.68 -17.85 -3.11
C LEU A 216 25.48 -18.46 -1.73
N LYS A 217 26.27 -18.00 -0.75
CA LYS A 217 26.18 -18.50 0.63
C LYS A 217 24.82 -18.24 1.27
N VAL A 218 24.12 -17.19 0.82
CA VAL A 218 22.80 -16.80 1.31
C VAL A 218 21.67 -17.60 0.65
N PHE A 219 21.96 -18.35 -0.41
CA PHE A 219 20.96 -19.12 -1.13
C PHE A 219 20.34 -20.19 -0.23
N GLY A 220 19.00 -20.21 -0.14
CA GLY A 220 18.27 -21.19 0.67
C GLY A 220 18.38 -21.01 2.19
N LYS A 221 19.04 -19.96 2.70
CA LYS A 221 19.13 -19.72 4.16
C LYS A 221 17.77 -19.43 4.82
N GLY A 222 16.77 -19.04 4.03
CA GLY A 222 15.44 -18.68 4.49
C GLY A 222 14.35 -19.66 4.05
N ASP A 223 14.70 -20.91 3.78
CA ASP A 223 13.76 -21.96 3.33
C ASP A 223 12.65 -22.28 4.34
N THR A 224 12.87 -21.99 5.62
CA THR A 224 11.93 -22.21 6.72
C THR A 224 10.70 -21.29 6.72
N GLU A 225 10.77 -20.15 6.06
CA GLU A 225 9.69 -19.16 6.00
C GLU A 225 9.21 -18.98 4.55
N ASP A 226 7.97 -18.53 4.39
CA ASP A 226 7.35 -18.38 3.07
C ASP A 226 7.77 -17.10 2.32
N THR A 227 7.26 -16.95 1.10
CA THR A 227 7.55 -15.80 0.25
C THR A 227 7.10 -14.49 0.91
N ASP A 228 5.91 -14.45 1.49
CA ASP A 228 5.30 -13.22 1.98
C ASP A 228 5.95 -12.74 3.27
N PHE A 229 6.41 -13.66 4.12
CA PHE A 229 7.29 -13.36 5.23
C PHE A 229 8.58 -12.65 4.76
N TRP A 230 9.27 -13.18 3.75
CA TRP A 230 10.50 -12.55 3.26
C TRP A 230 10.25 -11.22 2.55
N LYS A 231 9.11 -11.07 1.86
CA LYS A 231 8.67 -9.75 1.38
C LYS A 231 8.51 -8.79 2.56
N SER A 232 7.84 -9.19 3.64
CA SER A 232 7.70 -8.39 4.86
C SER A 232 9.03 -7.95 5.44
N VAL A 233 9.97 -8.88 5.64
CA VAL A 233 11.30 -8.59 6.20
C VAL A 233 12.03 -7.53 5.37
N ILE A 234 12.05 -7.68 4.05
CA ILE A 234 12.68 -6.71 3.13
C ILE A 234 11.96 -5.35 3.19
N ARG A 235 10.63 -5.34 3.23
CA ARG A 235 9.81 -4.11 3.36
C ARG A 235 10.11 -3.37 4.66
N GLN A 236 10.15 -4.08 5.79
CA GLN A 236 10.47 -3.48 7.09
C GLN A 236 11.93 -2.99 7.14
N ALA A 237 12.87 -3.70 6.49
CA ALA A 237 14.25 -3.25 6.37
C ALA A 237 14.41 -1.95 5.56
N LEU A 238 13.54 -1.70 4.56
CA LEU A 238 13.45 -0.40 3.85
C LEU A 238 12.94 0.70 4.80
N VAL A 239 11.84 0.47 5.51
CA VAL A 239 11.26 1.46 6.45
C VAL A 239 12.20 1.76 7.62
N TYR A 240 13.01 0.80 8.03
CA TYR A 240 14.08 0.97 9.03
C TYR A 240 15.39 1.52 8.43
N GLN A 241 15.42 1.83 7.14
CA GLN A 241 16.55 2.43 6.41
C GLN A 241 17.83 1.58 6.42
N TYR A 242 17.71 0.25 6.54
CA TYR A 242 18.83 -0.65 6.27
C TYR A 242 19.00 -0.90 4.77
N LEU A 243 17.89 -0.85 4.05
CA LEU A 243 17.83 -0.87 2.58
C LEU A 243 17.31 0.48 2.07
N GLU A 244 17.61 0.75 0.81
CA GLU A 244 17.04 1.85 0.03
C GLU A 244 16.72 1.37 -1.39
N LYS A 245 15.82 2.07 -2.07
CA LYS A 245 15.55 1.85 -3.49
C LYS A 245 16.52 2.66 -4.32
N ASP A 246 17.00 2.08 -5.41
CA ASP A 246 17.80 2.79 -6.40
C ASP A 246 16.92 3.78 -7.19
N ILE A 247 17.34 5.04 -7.22
CA ILE A 247 16.61 6.14 -7.88
C ILE A 247 16.76 6.04 -9.41
N GLU A 248 17.89 5.52 -9.88
CA GLU A 248 18.18 5.41 -11.32
C GLU A 248 17.62 4.11 -11.90
N ASN A 249 17.62 3.03 -11.10
CA ASN A 249 17.17 1.70 -11.53
C ASN A 249 15.94 1.27 -10.74
N ILE A 250 14.76 1.53 -11.31
CA ILE A 250 13.49 1.26 -10.66
C ILE A 250 13.39 -0.22 -10.22
N GLY A 251 13.04 -0.41 -8.96
CA GLY A 251 12.84 -1.73 -8.34
C GLY A 251 14.10 -2.38 -7.79
N VAL A 252 15.29 -1.86 -8.08
CA VAL A 252 16.56 -2.36 -7.50
C VAL A 252 16.69 -1.89 -6.05
N LEU A 253 17.11 -2.81 -5.17
CA LEU A 253 17.39 -2.51 -3.76
C LEU A 253 18.90 -2.44 -3.50
N ARG A 254 19.32 -1.46 -2.70
CA ARG A 254 20.71 -1.27 -2.26
C ARG A 254 20.82 -1.26 -0.74
N VAL A 255 22.01 -1.59 -0.22
CA VAL A 255 22.27 -1.54 1.21
C VAL A 255 22.76 -0.15 1.60
N THR A 256 22.06 0.50 2.54
CA THR A 256 22.48 1.82 3.05
C THR A 256 23.75 1.70 3.90
N GLU A 257 24.38 2.84 4.23
CA GLU A 257 25.49 2.84 5.20
C GLU A 257 25.08 2.31 6.58
N LYS A 258 23.81 2.49 6.97
CA LYS A 258 23.25 1.90 8.19
C LYS A 258 23.17 0.37 8.07
N GLY A 259 22.69 -0.15 6.94
CA GLY A 259 22.68 -1.58 6.62
C GLY A 259 24.07 -2.20 6.65
N LYS A 260 25.06 -1.57 6.03
CA LYS A 260 26.46 -2.05 6.03
C LYS A 260 27.05 -2.13 7.44
N LYS A 261 26.77 -1.14 8.29
CA LYS A 261 27.17 -1.17 9.71
C LYS A 261 26.48 -2.30 10.47
N PHE A 262 25.19 -2.51 10.21
CA PHE A 262 24.41 -3.58 10.80
C PHE A 262 24.96 -4.97 10.45
N ILE A 263 25.28 -5.24 9.18
CA ILE A 263 25.89 -6.52 8.77
C ILE A 263 27.18 -6.80 9.55
N LYS A 264 28.04 -5.79 9.73
CA LYS A 264 29.32 -5.92 10.45
C LYS A 264 29.15 -6.14 11.95
N LYS A 265 28.16 -5.47 12.55
CA LYS A 265 27.86 -5.57 13.98
C LYS A 265 26.35 -5.59 14.18
N PRO A 266 25.71 -6.76 14.04
CA PRO A 266 24.28 -6.89 14.23
C PRO A 266 23.89 -6.45 15.64
N HIS A 267 22.71 -5.86 15.74
CA HIS A 267 22.08 -5.51 17.00
C HIS A 267 20.62 -5.98 16.97
N PRO A 268 19.94 -6.09 18.13
CA PRO A 268 18.52 -6.45 18.17
C PRO A 268 17.67 -5.54 17.27
N VAL A 269 16.79 -6.14 16.47
CA VAL A 269 15.80 -5.48 15.60
C VAL A 269 14.49 -6.23 15.74
N GLU A 270 13.45 -5.54 16.21
CA GLU A 270 12.12 -6.12 16.27
C GLU A 270 11.35 -5.88 14.98
N LEU A 271 10.82 -6.95 14.41
CA LEU A 271 9.89 -6.93 13.28
C LEU A 271 8.48 -7.25 13.77
N ALA A 272 7.47 -6.79 13.03
CA ALA A 272 6.08 -7.16 13.26
C ALA A 272 5.63 -8.21 12.24
N ARG A 273 4.78 -9.16 12.65
CA ARG A 273 4.13 -10.12 11.74
C ARG A 273 3.10 -9.39 10.86
N ASP A 274 3.05 -9.74 9.56
CA ASP A 274 2.16 -9.12 8.58
C ASP A 274 0.67 -9.34 8.87
N HIS A 275 -0.14 -8.54 8.18
CA HIS A 275 -1.56 -8.84 8.02
C HIS A 275 -1.72 -9.95 6.99
N ASP A 276 -2.43 -11.00 7.35
CA ASP A 276 -2.90 -11.99 6.38
C ASP A 276 -4.33 -11.60 5.97
N PHE A 277 -4.47 -10.99 4.79
CA PHE A 277 -5.75 -10.65 4.20
C PHE A 277 -6.27 -11.72 3.23
N THR A 278 -5.56 -12.86 3.09
CA THR A 278 -5.96 -13.94 2.17
C THR A 278 -7.07 -14.79 2.75
N THR A 279 -7.04 -15.04 4.06
CA THR A 279 -8.04 -15.84 4.80
C THR A 279 -9.39 -15.15 4.98
N ALA A 280 -9.44 -13.81 4.93
CA ALA A 280 -10.68 -13.06 5.07
C ALA A 280 -11.65 -13.23 3.88
N VAL A 281 -11.14 -13.61 2.70
CA VAL A 281 -11.95 -13.85 1.50
C VAL A 281 -12.66 -15.21 1.59
N ASP A 282 -12.01 -16.23 2.14
CA ASP A 282 -12.57 -17.57 2.27
C ASP A 282 -13.75 -17.61 3.25
N GLU A 283 -13.72 -16.80 4.32
CA GLU A 283 -14.82 -16.71 5.29
C GLU A 283 -16.07 -16.00 4.70
N GLU A 284 -15.88 -14.99 3.83
CA GLU A 284 -16.99 -14.33 3.13
C GLU A 284 -17.62 -15.25 2.07
N GLU A 285 -16.83 -15.98 1.28
CA GLU A 285 -17.33 -16.93 0.28
C GLU A 285 -18.10 -18.08 0.95
N GLU A 286 -17.59 -18.68 2.05
CA GLU A 286 -18.33 -19.70 2.81
C GLU A 286 -19.64 -19.17 3.42
N SER A 287 -19.68 -17.90 3.82
CA SER A 287 -20.90 -17.30 4.37
C SER A 287 -21.96 -17.01 3.31
N SER A 288 -21.53 -16.71 2.08
CA SER A 288 -22.40 -16.43 0.94
C SER A 288 -23.00 -17.69 0.30
N GLU A 289 -22.31 -18.83 0.40
CA GLU A 289 -22.86 -20.14 -0.01
C GLU A 289 -23.78 -20.77 1.05
N ARG A 290 -23.76 -20.27 2.29
CA ARG A 290 -24.59 -20.73 3.40
C ARG A 290 -25.85 -19.88 3.65
N GLN A 291 -26.16 -18.89 2.82
CA GLN A 291 -27.40 -18.10 2.86
C GLN A 291 -28.37 -18.40 1.71
#